data_AF-A0A6B2RV07-F1
#
_entry.id   AF-A0A6B2RV07-F1
#
_cell.length_a   1.000
_cell.length_b   1.000
_cell.length_c   1.000
_cell.angle_alpha   90.00
_cell.angle_beta   90.00
_cell.angle_gamma   90.00
#
_symmetry.space_group_name_H-M   'P 1'
#
loop_
_entity.id
_entity.type
_entity.pdbx_description
1 polymer ?
#
loop_
_entity_poly.entity_id
_entity_poly.type
_entity_poly.pdbx_seq_one_letter_code
_entity_poly.pdbx_strand_id
1 'polypeptide(L)'
;MGEVMQCPVPAFVGEPGSLGDLAAQHIFGDLWDRPGLSRRERRLVTLAVLATLGQDRLHAPLHIKAALDSGDLSEAELRETAVQIAYYAGWPLATSFDAAVDTATGRRTGYDLVHDLASGPANSATPPTEAEDQP
;
A
#
# COMPACT_ATOMS: atom_id res chain seq x y z
N MET A 1 -25.28 17.46 1.38
CA MET A 1 -24.00 18.16 1.59
C MET A 1 -23.02 17.11 2.08
N GLY A 2 -22.35 16.45 1.14
CA GLY A 2 -21.42 15.36 1.42
C GLY A 2 -20.05 15.93 1.75
N GLU A 3 -19.46 15.45 2.83
CA GLU A 3 -18.16 15.87 3.31
C GLU A 3 -17.09 15.48 2.28
N VAL A 4 -16.54 16.47 1.58
CA VAL A 4 -15.39 16.34 0.69
C VAL A 4 -14.30 15.60 1.43
N MET A 5 -13.69 14.61 0.78
CA MET A 5 -12.65 13.76 1.36
C MET A 5 -11.61 14.56 2.16
N GLN A 6 -11.78 14.60 3.49
CA GLN A 6 -10.78 15.10 4.44
C GLN A 6 -9.70 14.03 4.66
N CYS A 7 -9.09 13.55 3.59
CA CYS A 7 -7.66 13.33 3.70
C CYS A 7 -7.11 14.75 3.88
N PRO A 8 -6.26 15.04 4.88
CA PRO A 8 -5.68 16.37 4.95
C PRO A 8 -5.03 16.58 3.58
N VAL A 9 -5.34 17.70 2.92
CA VAL A 9 -4.75 18.06 1.63
C VAL A 9 -3.54 18.99 1.88
N PRO A 10 -2.51 18.67 2.70
CA PRO A 10 -1.39 19.59 2.85
C PRO A 10 -0.32 19.38 1.78
N ALA A 11 -0.57 18.60 0.71
CA ALA A 11 0.43 18.33 -0.32
C ALA A 11 -0.05 18.50 -1.77
N PHE A 12 -1.35 18.68 -2.01
CA PHE A 12 -1.89 18.72 -3.37
C PHE A 12 -2.39 20.11 -3.80
N VAL A 13 -2.47 21.09 -2.89
CA VAL A 13 -2.76 22.48 -3.28
C VAL A 13 -1.45 23.15 -3.69
N GLY A 14 -1.08 22.99 -4.96
CA GLY A 14 -0.04 23.83 -5.56
C GLY A 14 -0.63 25.17 -6.04
N GLU A 15 0.21 26.02 -6.61
CA GLU A 15 -0.23 27.27 -7.26
C GLU A 15 -1.36 27.01 -8.28
N PRO A 16 -2.23 27.99 -8.55
CA PRO A 16 -3.31 27.85 -9.54
C PRO A 16 -2.79 27.31 -10.88
N GLY A 17 -3.43 26.26 -11.40
CA GLY A 17 -3.01 25.58 -12.63
C GLY A 17 -1.85 24.58 -12.48
N SER A 18 -1.35 24.35 -11.26
CA SER A 18 -0.41 23.26 -10.98
C SER A 18 -1.06 21.88 -11.15
N LEU A 19 -0.23 20.84 -11.30
CA LEU A 19 -0.70 19.44 -11.33
C LEU A 19 -1.54 19.10 -10.07
N GLY A 20 -1.12 19.68 -8.95
CA GLY A 20 -1.84 19.64 -7.68
C GLY A 20 -3.25 20.23 -7.78
N ASP A 21 -3.33 21.50 -8.13
CA ASP A 21 -4.60 22.20 -8.23
C ASP A 21 -5.57 21.54 -9.24
N LEU A 22 -5.06 21.09 -10.40
CA LEU A 22 -5.86 20.41 -11.41
C LEU A 22 -6.44 19.08 -10.93
N ALA A 23 -5.63 18.24 -10.28
CA ALA A 23 -6.17 16.97 -9.78
C ALA A 23 -7.06 17.17 -8.53
N ALA A 24 -6.84 18.21 -7.72
CA ALA A 24 -7.78 18.59 -6.67
C ALA A 24 -9.16 18.97 -7.24
N GLN A 25 -9.19 19.81 -8.26
CA GLN A 25 -10.43 20.26 -8.90
C GLN A 25 -11.15 19.13 -9.65
N HIS A 26 -10.45 18.38 -10.51
CA HIS A 26 -11.10 17.40 -11.38
C HIS A 26 -11.28 16.02 -10.75
N ILE A 27 -10.27 15.53 -10.03
CA ILE A 27 -10.37 14.21 -9.40
C ILE A 27 -11.27 14.34 -8.19
N PHE A 28 -10.93 15.20 -7.23
CA PHE A 28 -11.68 15.25 -5.96
C PHE A 28 -12.94 16.12 -6.00
N GLY A 29 -13.05 17.09 -6.92
CA GLY A 29 -14.26 17.93 -7.07
C GLY A 29 -15.37 17.32 -7.93
N ASP A 30 -15.04 16.59 -9.00
CA ASP A 30 -16.04 16.10 -9.95
C ASP A 30 -16.17 14.57 -9.98
N LEU A 31 -15.06 13.83 -10.02
CA LEU A 31 -15.11 12.38 -10.29
C LEU A 31 -15.70 11.56 -9.13
N TRP A 32 -15.35 11.91 -7.89
CA TRP A 32 -15.78 11.15 -6.70
C TRP A 32 -17.26 11.33 -6.36
N ASP A 33 -17.87 12.44 -6.80
CA ASP A 33 -19.28 12.76 -6.56
C ASP A 33 -20.23 12.32 -7.68
N ARG A 34 -19.70 11.72 -8.76
CA ARG A 34 -20.54 11.22 -9.87
C ARG A 34 -21.52 10.15 -9.37
N PRO A 35 -22.78 10.16 -9.84
CA PRO A 35 -23.73 9.10 -9.51
C PRO A 35 -23.31 7.76 -10.14
N GLY A 36 -23.82 6.66 -9.57
CA GLY A 36 -23.69 5.30 -10.11
C GLY A 36 -22.70 4.40 -9.37
N LEU A 37 -21.68 4.96 -8.72
CA LEU A 37 -20.81 4.24 -7.79
C LEU A 37 -20.72 5.01 -6.49
N SER A 38 -20.93 4.30 -5.38
CA SER A 38 -20.64 4.78 -4.04
C SER A 38 -19.15 5.08 -3.88
N ARG A 39 -18.83 5.94 -2.91
CA ARG A 39 -17.45 6.28 -2.56
C ARG A 39 -16.61 5.03 -2.24
N ARG A 40 -17.21 4.08 -1.53
CA ARG A 40 -16.61 2.77 -1.21
C ARG A 40 -16.26 1.98 -2.47
N GLU A 41 -17.17 1.86 -3.41
CA GLU A 41 -16.93 1.13 -4.67
C GLU A 41 -15.82 1.79 -5.50
N ARG A 42 -15.83 3.13 -5.58
CA ARG A 42 -14.76 3.90 -6.23
C ARG A 42 -13.41 3.65 -5.58
N ARG A 43 -13.37 3.55 -4.25
CA ARG A 43 -12.16 3.23 -3.50
C ARG A 43 -11.61 1.86 -3.87
N LEU A 44 -12.45 0.83 -3.88
CA LEU A 44 -12.04 -0.53 -4.26
C LEU A 44 -11.50 -0.57 -5.68
N VAL A 45 -12.19 0.05 -6.63
CA VAL A 45 -11.74 0.11 -8.04
C VAL A 45 -10.40 0.82 -8.15
N THR A 46 -10.25 1.97 -7.49
CA THR A 46 -8.99 2.74 -7.51
C THR A 46 -7.84 1.93 -6.92
N LEU A 47 -8.04 1.30 -5.77
CA LEU A 47 -7.01 0.49 -5.10
C LEU A 47 -6.62 -0.74 -5.92
N ALA A 48 -7.58 -1.43 -6.53
CA ALA A 48 -7.30 -2.56 -7.42
C ALA A 48 -6.48 -2.11 -8.64
N VAL A 49 -6.83 -0.97 -9.25
CA VAL A 49 -6.06 -0.42 -10.38
C VAL A 49 -4.64 -0.04 -9.94
N LEU A 50 -4.49 0.65 -8.81
CA LEU A 50 -3.15 1.04 -8.31
C LEU A 50 -2.29 -0.18 -7.98
N ALA A 51 -2.87 -1.21 -7.37
CA ALA A 51 -2.17 -2.45 -7.07
C ALA A 51 -1.71 -3.16 -8.35
N THR A 52 -2.59 -3.28 -9.34
CA THR A 52 -2.28 -3.94 -10.63
C THR A 52 -1.27 -3.16 -11.47
N LEU A 53 -1.17 -1.85 -11.29
CA LEU A 53 -0.15 -0.99 -11.89
C LEU A 53 1.18 -0.95 -11.10
N GLY A 54 1.28 -1.68 -9.98
CA GLY A 54 2.47 -1.68 -9.12
C GLY A 54 2.75 -0.32 -8.47
N GLN A 55 1.72 0.47 -8.18
CA GLN A 55 1.83 1.80 -7.56
C GLN A 55 1.77 1.73 -6.03
N ASP A 56 2.48 0.76 -5.45
CA ASP A 56 2.49 0.40 -4.03
C ASP A 56 3.30 1.36 -3.14
N ARG A 57 4.16 2.21 -3.72
CA ARG A 57 5.07 3.08 -2.96
C ARG A 57 4.49 4.41 -2.51
N LEU A 58 3.62 5.02 -3.33
CA LEU A 58 3.11 6.37 -3.09
C LEU A 58 1.58 6.43 -3.15
N HIS A 59 1.01 6.00 -4.27
CA HIS A 59 -0.42 6.18 -4.51
C HIS A 59 -1.29 5.19 -3.74
N ALA A 60 -0.97 3.88 -3.74
CA ALA A 60 -1.77 2.92 -2.99
C ALA A 60 -1.78 3.22 -1.47
N PRO A 61 -0.65 3.50 -0.80
CA PRO A 61 -0.65 3.87 0.62
C PRO A 61 -1.51 5.09 0.94
N LEU A 62 -1.48 6.13 0.09
CA LEU A 62 -2.32 7.32 0.25
C LEU A 62 -3.82 6.97 0.23
N HIS A 63 -4.24 6.15 -0.74
CA HIS A 63 -5.64 5.74 -0.85
C HIS A 63 -6.06 4.75 0.25
N ILE A 64 -5.16 3.87 0.68
CA ILE A 64 -5.39 2.94 1.80
C ILE A 64 -5.62 3.73 3.08
N LYS A 65 -4.72 4.67 3.41
CA LYS A 65 -4.86 5.51 4.59
C LYS A 65 -6.15 6.31 4.55
N ALA A 66 -6.46 6.96 3.42
CA ALA A 66 -7.70 7.70 3.27
C ALA A 66 -8.96 6.81 3.40
N ALA A 67 -8.90 5.56 2.95
CA ALA A 67 -10.01 4.61 3.09
C ALA A 67 -10.26 4.22 4.55
N LEU A 68 -9.18 3.96 5.29
CA LEU A 68 -9.23 3.63 6.72
C LEU A 68 -9.69 4.82 7.57
N ASP A 69 -9.10 6.01 7.34
CA ASP A 69 -9.41 7.23 8.09
C ASP A 69 -10.88 7.65 7.91
N SER A 70 -11.45 7.42 6.71
CA SER A 70 -12.85 7.76 6.41
C SER A 70 -13.86 6.65 6.72
N GLY A 71 -13.39 5.44 7.02
CA GLY A 71 -14.24 4.27 7.21
C GLY A 71 -14.91 3.75 5.94
N ASP A 72 -14.47 4.18 4.75
CA ASP A 72 -14.98 3.66 3.46
C ASP A 72 -14.71 2.15 3.34
N LEU A 73 -13.56 1.69 3.86
CA LEU A 73 -13.11 0.30 3.87
C LEU A 73 -12.47 -0.06 5.22
N SER A 74 -12.61 -1.32 5.60
CA SER A 74 -11.90 -1.92 6.74
C SER A 74 -10.58 -2.57 6.32
N GLU A 75 -9.68 -2.78 7.28
CA GLU A 75 -8.44 -3.54 7.05
C GLU A 75 -8.72 -4.92 6.46
N ALA A 76 -9.76 -5.61 6.95
CA ALA A 76 -10.15 -6.94 6.46
C ALA A 76 -10.51 -6.93 4.97
N GLU A 77 -11.25 -5.90 4.52
CA GLU A 77 -11.65 -5.78 3.11
C GLU A 77 -10.47 -5.43 2.20
N LEU A 78 -9.52 -4.65 2.69
CA LEU A 78 -8.28 -4.38 1.97
C LEU A 78 -7.45 -5.66 1.79
N ARG A 79 -7.33 -6.48 2.84
CA ARG A 79 -6.63 -7.77 2.75
C ARG A 79 -7.33 -8.76 1.82
N GLU A 80 -8.66 -8.82 1.87
CA GLU A 80 -9.43 -9.63 0.92
C GLU A 80 -9.23 -9.16 -0.53
N THR A 81 -9.12 -7.85 -0.74
CA THR A 81 -8.77 -7.28 -2.05
C THR A 81 -7.38 -7.76 -2.51
N ALA A 82 -6.39 -7.82 -1.61
CA ALA A 82 -5.06 -8.36 -1.90
C ALA A 82 -5.13 -9.82 -2.37
N VAL A 83 -5.94 -10.64 -1.68
CA VAL A 83 -6.19 -12.03 -2.09
C VAL A 83 -6.77 -12.10 -3.50
N GLN A 84 -7.77 -11.27 -3.80
CA GLN A 84 -8.35 -11.24 -5.15
C GLN A 84 -7.34 -10.80 -6.21
N ILE A 85 -6.50 -9.81 -5.92
CA ILE A 85 -5.40 -9.38 -6.80
C ILE A 85 -4.42 -10.54 -7.05
N ALA A 86 -4.14 -11.39 -6.06
CA ALA A 86 -3.23 -12.52 -6.22
C ALA A 86 -3.70 -13.49 -7.31
N TYR A 87 -5.01 -13.75 -7.37
CA TYR A 87 -5.60 -14.63 -8.38
C TYR A 87 -5.67 -14.02 -9.78
N TYR A 88 -5.88 -12.71 -9.90
CA TYR A 88 -6.12 -12.06 -11.20
C TYR A 88 -4.87 -11.39 -11.79
N ALA A 89 -3.96 -10.89 -10.95
CA ALA A 89 -2.78 -10.13 -11.36
C ALA A 89 -1.45 -10.75 -10.86
N GLY A 90 -1.54 -11.80 -10.05
CA GLY A 90 -0.39 -12.56 -9.57
C GLY A 90 0.09 -12.16 -8.18
N TRP A 91 0.77 -13.10 -7.54
CA TRP A 91 1.31 -12.98 -6.19
C TRP A 91 2.23 -11.78 -5.94
N PRO A 92 3.16 -11.40 -6.85
CA PRO A 92 4.07 -10.28 -6.57
C PRO A 92 3.35 -8.96 -6.30
N LEU A 93 2.36 -8.62 -7.14
CA LEU A 93 1.59 -7.38 -7.00
C LEU A 93 0.67 -7.42 -5.78
N ALA A 94 0.10 -8.59 -5.48
CA ALA A 94 -0.72 -8.79 -4.29
C ALA A 94 0.08 -8.62 -2.99
N THR A 95 1.27 -9.22 -2.91
CA THR A 95 2.16 -9.10 -1.75
C THR A 95 2.63 -7.67 -1.54
N SER A 96 2.98 -6.96 -2.63
CA SER A 96 3.28 -5.52 -2.58
C SER A 96 2.13 -4.70 -2.02
N PHE A 97 0.90 -4.99 -2.46
CA PHE A 97 -0.29 -4.30 -1.96
C PHE A 97 -0.59 -4.62 -0.48
N ASP A 98 -0.49 -5.88 -0.06
CA ASP A 98 -0.68 -6.28 1.33
C ASP A 98 0.37 -5.65 2.27
N ALA A 99 1.63 -5.56 1.82
CA ALA A 99 2.68 -4.84 2.55
C ALA A 99 2.39 -3.32 2.68
N ALA A 100 1.75 -2.71 1.68
CA ALA A 100 1.28 -1.33 1.78
C ALA A 100 0.14 -1.19 2.82
N VAL A 101 -0.72 -2.20 2.96
CA VAL A 101 -1.75 -2.25 4.02
C VAL A 101 -1.11 -2.37 5.41
N ASP A 102 -0.10 -3.23 5.56
CA ASP A 102 0.67 -3.35 6.81
C ASP A 102 1.29 -2.00 7.21
N THR A 103 1.93 -1.34 6.25
CA THR A 103 2.56 -0.02 6.46
C THR A 103 1.54 1.02 6.90
N ALA A 104 0.37 1.08 6.25
CA ALA A 104 -0.67 2.04 6.57
C ALA A 104 -1.35 1.78 7.93
N THR A 105 -1.36 0.53 8.40
CA THR A 105 -1.92 0.11 9.69
C THR A 105 -0.88 0.10 10.83
N GLY A 106 0.38 0.43 10.53
CA GLY A 106 1.48 0.39 11.50
C GLY A 106 1.85 -1.03 11.93
N ARG A 107 1.44 -2.06 11.18
CA ARG A 107 1.86 -3.43 11.38
C ARG A 107 3.25 -3.63 10.75
N ARG A 108 4.07 -4.48 11.37
CA ARG A 108 5.31 -4.94 10.74
C ARG A 108 4.96 -5.66 9.45
N THR A 109 5.66 -5.33 8.39
CA THR A 109 5.43 -5.93 7.08
C THR A 109 5.99 -7.35 7.04
N GLY A 110 5.45 -8.20 6.18
CA GLY A 110 6.08 -9.47 5.84
C GLY A 110 7.54 -9.29 5.38
N TYR A 111 7.84 -8.20 4.67
CA TYR A 111 9.19 -7.83 4.23
C TYR A 111 10.15 -7.57 5.39
N ASP A 112 9.70 -6.89 6.45
CA ASP A 112 10.51 -6.65 7.65
C ASP A 112 10.90 -7.99 8.30
N LEU A 113 9.98 -8.97 8.31
CA LEU A 113 10.25 -10.30 8.84
C LEU A 113 11.26 -11.08 7.98
N VAL A 114 11.14 -11.06 6.65
CA VAL A 114 12.12 -11.73 5.77
C VAL A 114 13.47 -11.03 5.82
N HIS A 115 13.49 -9.69 5.91
CA HIS A 115 14.71 -8.91 6.07
C HIS A 115 15.39 -9.25 7.40
N ASP A 116 14.65 -9.33 8.51
CA ASP A 116 15.18 -9.72 9.82
C ASP A 116 15.72 -11.17 9.82
N LEU A 117 15.03 -12.10 9.14
CA LEU A 117 15.50 -13.48 8.97
C LEU A 117 16.78 -13.56 8.13
N ALA A 118 16.87 -12.77 7.05
CA ALA A 118 18.05 -12.69 6.20
C ALA A 118 19.22 -11.95 6.88
N SER A 119 18.92 -11.07 7.84
CA SER A 119 19.87 -10.27 8.61
C SER A 119 20.24 -10.87 9.96
N GLY A 120 19.82 -12.13 10.23
CA GLY A 120 20.22 -12.88 11.42
C GLY A 120 21.75 -12.94 11.60
N PRO A 121 22.26 -13.14 12.82
CA PRO A 121 23.65 -12.85 13.16
C PRO A 121 24.60 -13.54 12.17
N ALA A 122 25.43 -12.73 11.51
CA ALA A 122 26.45 -13.18 10.58
C ALA A 122 27.14 -14.41 11.16
N ASN A 123 27.11 -15.50 10.41
CA ASN A 123 27.68 -16.81 10.72
C ASN A 123 29.07 -16.66 11.39
N SER A 124 29.11 -16.60 12.72
CA SER A 124 30.35 -16.56 13.51
C SER A 124 30.75 -17.99 13.92
N ALA A 125 30.54 -18.94 13.02
CA ALA A 125 31.15 -20.26 13.13
C ALA A 125 32.58 -20.13 12.59
N THR A 126 33.53 -19.87 13.49
CA THR A 126 34.93 -20.19 13.23
C THR A 126 34.98 -21.65 12.75
N PRO A 127 35.57 -21.96 11.57
CA PRO A 127 35.66 -23.35 11.14
C PRO A 127 36.44 -24.15 12.20
N PRO A 128 36.06 -25.41 12.47
CA PRO A 128 36.79 -26.23 13.42
C PRO A 128 38.22 -26.37 12.91
N THR A 129 39.19 -25.96 13.72
CA THR A 129 40.61 -26.25 13.49
C THR A 129 40.74 -27.76 13.36
N GLU A 130 40.99 -28.24 12.13
CA GLU A 130 41.42 -29.61 11.91
C GLU A 130 42.69 -29.83 12.74
N ALA A 131 42.59 -30.73 13.70
CA ALA A 131 43.76 -31.27 14.38
C ALA A 131 44.61 -31.97 13.32
N GLU A 132 45.81 -31.43 13.08
CA GLU A 132 46.87 -32.13 12.35
C GLU A 132 47.22 -33.41 13.13
N ASP A 133 46.60 -34.52 12.72
CA ASP A 133 47.13 -35.85 12.97
C ASP A 133 48.14 -36.13 11.86
N GLN A 134 49.42 -35.88 12.16
CA GLN A 134 50.55 -36.31 11.33
C GLN A 134 51.20 -37.55 11.97
N PRO A 135 51.68 -38.50 11.14
CA PRO A 135 51.96 -39.90 11.49
C PRO A 135 53.15 -40.13 12.43
#